data_AF-A0A1C6BWM2-F1
#
_entry.id   AF-A0A1C6BWM2-F1
#
_cell.length_a   1.000
_cell.length_b   1.000
_cell.length_c   1.000
_cell.angle_alpha   90.00
_cell.angle_beta   90.00
_cell.angle_gamma   90.00
#
_symmetry.space_group_name_H-M   'P 1'
#
loop_
_entity.id
_entity.type
_entity.pdbx_description
1 polymer ?
#
loop_
_entity_poly.entity_id
_entity_poly.type
_entity_poly.pdbx_seq_one_letter_code
_entity_poly.pdbx_strand_id
1 'polypeptide(L)'
;MKKYMVIGGIWLAVLMTIMTCSSKTSLQYEIHFDSTTQKTYPLKEKMQDAYTELVSGVHEESYILMVLDNLDMFEVSDNVHAKWEKNHLHIIEGDGKGTTITGELVAQSVCMPKVQPRSFLQELFH
;
A
#
# COMPACT_ATOMS: atom_id res chain seq x y z
N MET A 1 -48.81 14.14 -17.59
CA MET A 1 -47.43 14.10 -18.13
C MET A 1 -46.35 14.54 -17.13
N LYS A 2 -46.55 15.62 -16.33
CA LYS A 2 -45.57 16.08 -15.31
C LYS A 2 -45.13 15.02 -14.27
N LYS A 3 -46.01 14.11 -13.84
CA LYS A 3 -45.71 13.11 -12.79
C LYS A 3 -44.71 12.03 -13.24
N TYR A 4 -44.72 11.65 -14.51
CA TYR A 4 -43.79 10.65 -15.07
C TYR A 4 -42.38 11.23 -15.30
N MET A 5 -42.28 12.53 -15.56
CA MET A 5 -40.99 13.23 -15.64
C MET A 5 -40.25 13.25 -14.30
N VAL A 6 -40.98 13.43 -13.20
CA VAL A 6 -40.39 13.43 -11.85
C VAL A 6 -39.90 12.02 -11.48
N ILE A 7 -40.68 10.99 -11.78
CA ILE A 7 -40.29 9.59 -11.53
C ILE A 7 -39.08 9.20 -12.37
N GLY A 8 -39.03 9.61 -13.64
CA GLY A 8 -37.86 9.39 -14.51
C GLY A 8 -36.61 10.11 -14.01
N GLY A 9 -36.74 11.34 -13.52
CA GLY A 9 -35.63 12.10 -12.93
C GLY A 9 -35.08 11.46 -11.65
N ILE A 10 -35.96 10.94 -10.78
CA ILE A 10 -35.56 10.20 -9.57
C ILE A 10 -34.84 8.90 -9.94
N TRP A 11 -35.33 8.17 -10.94
CA TRP A 11 -34.68 6.95 -11.42
C TRP A 11 -33.29 7.21 -12.03
N LEU A 12 -33.15 8.31 -12.77
CA LEU A 12 -31.86 8.71 -13.37
C LEU A 12 -30.85 9.11 -12.28
N ALA A 13 -31.30 9.79 -11.22
CA ALA A 13 -30.45 10.17 -10.09
C ALA A 13 -29.93 8.94 -9.32
N VAL A 14 -30.78 7.92 -9.12
CA VAL A 14 -30.36 6.65 -8.47
C VAL A 14 -29.31 5.91 -9.32
N LEU A 15 -29.48 5.86 -10.64
CA LEU A 15 -28.49 5.25 -11.53
C LEU A 15 -27.13 5.97 -11.51
N MET A 16 -27.13 7.30 -11.40
CA MET A 16 -25.89 8.09 -11.35
C MET A 16 -25.13 7.92 -10.02
N THR A 17 -25.79 7.50 -8.94
CA THR A 17 -25.11 7.23 -7.65
C THR A 17 -24.37 5.88 -7.60
N ILE A 18 -24.68 4.94 -8.49
CA ILE A 18 -24.03 3.62 -8.51
C ILE A 18 -22.66 3.68 -9.20
N MET A 19 -22.40 4.70 -10.02
CA MET A 19 -21.22 4.78 -10.90
C MET A 19 -19.97 5.42 -10.27
N THR A 20 -20.01 5.88 -9.01
CA THR A 20 -18.94 6.70 -8.41
C THR A 20 -18.23 6.10 -7.21
N CYS A 21 -18.27 4.78 -7.01
CA CYS A 21 -17.45 4.14 -5.99
C CYS A 21 -16.48 3.12 -6.61
N SER A 22 -15.61 3.59 -7.51
CA SER A 22 -14.32 2.92 -7.73
C SER A 22 -13.35 3.54 -6.72
N SER A 23 -13.45 3.09 -5.47
CA SER A 23 -12.40 3.38 -4.49
C SER A 23 -11.14 2.68 -5.00
N LYS A 24 -10.18 3.45 -5.51
CA LYS A 24 -8.82 2.93 -5.70
C LYS A 24 -8.38 2.35 -4.37
N THR A 25 -8.20 1.04 -4.33
CA THR A 25 -7.85 0.30 -3.11
C THR A 25 -6.37 0.54 -2.83
N SER A 26 -6.05 1.73 -2.31
CA SER A 26 -4.72 2.07 -1.87
C SER A 26 -4.41 1.37 -0.55
N LEU A 27 -3.48 0.43 -0.56
CA LEU A 27 -3.11 -0.33 0.63
C LEU A 27 -2.06 0.46 1.42
N GLN A 28 -2.42 0.89 2.62
CA GLN A 28 -1.54 1.69 3.48
C GLN A 28 -0.65 0.76 4.32
N TYR A 29 0.61 1.14 4.51
CA TYR A 29 1.55 0.41 5.35
C TYR A 29 2.28 1.32 6.34
N GLU A 30 2.72 0.74 7.44
CA GLU A 30 3.51 1.36 8.48
C GLU A 30 4.66 0.43 8.87
N ILE A 31 5.90 0.90 8.78
CA ILE A 31 7.09 0.16 9.18
C ILE A 31 7.66 0.79 10.45
N HIS A 32 7.71 0.01 11.52
CA HIS A 32 8.37 0.35 12.77
C HIS A 32 9.76 -0.29 12.78
N PHE A 33 10.80 0.54 12.61
CA PHE A 33 12.18 0.08 12.59
C PHE A 33 12.74 -0.10 14.01
N ASP A 34 13.78 -0.91 14.13
CA ASP A 34 14.53 -1.05 15.38
C ASP A 34 15.28 0.26 15.72
N SER A 35 15.53 0.50 17.00
CA SER A 35 16.27 1.68 17.48
C SER A 35 17.70 1.80 16.90
N THR A 36 18.27 0.71 16.38
CA THR A 36 19.62 0.68 15.82
C THR A 36 19.68 0.76 14.28
N THR A 37 18.54 0.70 13.58
CA THR A 37 18.51 0.62 12.12
C THR A 37 18.89 1.95 11.45
N GLN A 38 20.05 1.99 10.77
CA GLN A 38 20.54 3.18 10.05
C GLN A 38 20.03 3.29 8.60
N LYS A 39 19.59 2.19 7.99
CA LYS A 39 19.18 2.14 6.56
C LYS A 39 17.78 1.54 6.42
N THR A 40 16.79 2.39 6.24
CA THR A 40 15.37 2.01 6.13
C THR A 40 14.94 1.61 4.71
N TYR A 41 15.77 1.92 3.71
CA TYR A 41 15.49 1.69 2.30
C TYR A 41 15.45 0.20 1.88
N PRO A 42 16.40 -0.67 2.29
CA PRO A 42 16.43 -2.06 1.83
C PRO A 42 15.22 -2.87 2.27
N LEU A 43 14.71 -2.63 3.49
CA LEU A 43 13.50 -3.29 3.97
C LEU A 43 12.30 -2.88 3.12
N LYS A 44 12.10 -1.56 2.94
CA LYS A 44 11.03 -1.01 2.10
C LYS A 44 11.02 -1.58 0.68
N GLU A 45 12.18 -1.67 0.04
CA GLU A 45 12.31 -2.21 -1.33
C GLU A 45 11.83 -3.67 -1.39
N LYS A 46 12.30 -4.51 -0.47
CA LYS A 46 11.86 -5.91 -0.39
C LYS A 46 10.36 -6.06 -0.13
N MET A 47 9.76 -5.18 0.69
CA MET A 47 8.31 -5.23 0.94
C MET A 47 7.52 -4.85 -0.32
N GLN A 48 7.99 -3.86 -1.06
CA GLN A 48 7.38 -3.43 -2.30
C GLN A 48 7.50 -4.52 -3.38
N ASP A 49 8.62 -5.23 -3.43
CA ASP A 49 8.83 -6.36 -4.33
C ASP A 49 7.90 -7.53 -3.97
N ALA A 50 7.83 -7.92 -2.70
CA ALA A 50 6.93 -8.96 -2.21
C ALA A 50 5.46 -8.63 -2.51
N TYR A 51 5.05 -7.38 -2.28
CA TYR A 51 3.70 -6.93 -2.65
C TYR A 51 3.47 -7.01 -4.15
N THR A 52 4.42 -6.55 -4.97
CA THR A 52 4.30 -6.55 -6.44
C THR A 52 4.19 -7.98 -6.98
N GLU A 53 4.97 -8.91 -6.44
CA GLU A 53 4.89 -10.34 -6.79
C GLU A 53 3.52 -10.92 -6.41
N LEU A 54 3.07 -10.65 -5.18
CA LEU A 54 1.83 -11.17 -4.63
C LEU A 54 0.58 -10.67 -5.37
N VAL A 55 0.56 -9.41 -5.79
CA VAL A 55 -0.57 -8.82 -6.51
C VAL A 55 -0.44 -8.90 -8.03
N SER A 56 0.67 -9.44 -8.55
CA SER A 56 0.90 -9.59 -9.98
C SER A 56 -0.12 -10.54 -10.60
N GLY A 57 -0.87 -10.05 -11.60
CA GLY A 57 -1.90 -10.84 -12.26
C GLY A 57 -3.20 -11.00 -11.48
N VAL A 58 -3.33 -10.34 -10.33
CA VAL A 58 -4.53 -10.33 -9.48
C VAL A 58 -5.35 -9.06 -9.76
N HIS A 59 -6.67 -9.12 -9.58
CA HIS A 59 -7.52 -7.93 -9.68
C HIS A 59 -7.40 -7.04 -8.43
N GLU A 60 -7.48 -5.71 -8.62
CA GLU A 60 -7.31 -4.70 -7.55
C GLU A 60 -8.23 -4.91 -6.33
N GLU A 61 -9.44 -5.42 -6.55
CA GLU A 61 -10.40 -5.74 -5.48
C GLU A 61 -9.92 -6.84 -4.53
N SER A 62 -8.97 -7.68 -4.98
CA SER A 62 -8.44 -8.81 -4.21
C SER A 62 -7.09 -8.50 -3.55
N TYR A 63 -6.50 -7.32 -3.76
CA TYR A 63 -5.16 -7.00 -3.22
C TYR A 63 -5.09 -7.08 -1.69
N ILE A 64 -6.10 -6.56 -0.99
CA ILE A 64 -6.16 -6.64 0.48
C ILE A 64 -6.22 -8.09 0.95
N LEU A 65 -7.04 -8.92 0.29
CA LEU A 65 -7.18 -10.33 0.65
C LEU A 65 -5.88 -11.10 0.41
N MET A 66 -5.18 -10.83 -0.69
CA MET A 66 -3.89 -11.46 -0.96
C MET A 66 -2.86 -11.13 0.12
N VAL A 67 -2.74 -9.86 0.52
CA VAL A 67 -1.83 -9.44 1.58
C VAL A 67 -2.19 -10.06 2.93
N LEU A 68 -3.49 -10.12 3.26
CA LEU A 68 -3.98 -10.75 4.49
C LEU A 68 -3.66 -12.24 4.58
N ASP A 69 -3.78 -12.96 3.46
CA ASP A 69 -3.56 -14.40 3.40
C ASP A 69 -2.07 -14.78 3.36
N ASN A 70 -1.21 -13.83 2.95
CA ASN A 70 0.24 -14.03 2.74
C ASN A 70 1.07 -13.02 3.54
N LEU A 71 0.72 -12.78 4.79
CA LEU A 71 1.47 -11.88 5.68
C LEU A 71 2.91 -12.36 5.91
N ASP A 72 3.12 -13.67 5.89
CA ASP A 72 4.42 -14.34 6.02
C ASP A 72 5.41 -13.94 4.93
N MET A 73 4.96 -13.60 3.72
CA MET A 73 5.83 -13.09 2.65
C MET A 73 6.51 -11.76 3.01
N PHE A 74 5.96 -11.02 3.97
CA PHE A 74 6.52 -9.75 4.44
C PHE A 74 7.49 -9.94 5.62
N GLU A 75 7.59 -11.15 6.18
CA GLU A 75 8.53 -11.52 7.25
C GLU A 75 9.88 -11.95 6.67
N VAL A 76 10.59 -10.98 6.07
CA VAL A 76 11.85 -11.19 5.32
C VAL A 76 12.99 -11.78 6.18
N SER A 77 12.90 -11.68 7.51
CA SER A 77 13.86 -12.23 8.46
C SER A 77 13.18 -12.55 9.79
N ASP A 78 13.81 -13.39 10.61
CA ASP A 78 13.30 -13.78 11.94
C ASP A 78 13.05 -12.60 12.90
N ASN A 79 13.60 -11.43 12.57
CA ASN A 79 13.48 -10.20 13.36
C ASN A 79 12.48 -9.20 12.76
N VAL A 80 11.75 -9.59 11.70
CA VAL A 80 10.75 -8.76 11.03
C VAL A 80 9.42 -9.48 11.10
N HIS A 81 8.44 -8.85 11.75
CA HIS A 81 7.10 -9.39 11.90
C HIS A 81 6.08 -8.53 11.17
N ALA A 82 5.16 -9.17 10.47
CA ALA A 82 4.09 -8.51 9.74
C ALA A 82 2.75 -8.73 10.44
N LYS A 83 1.96 -7.67 10.57
CA LYS A 83 0.64 -7.70 11.19
C LYS A 83 -0.33 -6.83 10.41
N TRP A 84 -1.55 -7.31 10.24
CA TRP A 84 -2.64 -6.49 9.73
C TRP A 84 -3.49 -5.94 10.87
N GLU A 85 -3.65 -4.62 10.95
CA GLU A 85 -4.53 -3.97 11.92
C GLU A 85 -5.11 -2.68 11.34
N LYS A 86 -6.39 -2.38 11.64
CA LYS A 86 -7.05 -1.12 11.23
C LYS A 86 -6.96 -0.75 9.73
N ASN A 87 -6.87 -1.75 8.86
CA ASN A 87 -6.70 -1.58 7.40
C ASN A 87 -5.30 -1.07 7.00
N HIS A 88 -4.31 -1.34 7.84
CA HIS A 88 -2.90 -1.04 7.63
C HIS A 88 -2.06 -2.32 7.77
N LEU A 89 -1.09 -2.47 6.88
CA LEU A 89 -0.03 -3.45 7.03
C LEU A 89 1.06 -2.85 7.95
N HIS A 90 1.15 -3.35 9.17
CA HIS A 90 2.18 -3.00 10.13
C HIS A 90 3.33 -3.97 10.04
N ILE A 91 4.54 -3.46 9.84
CA ILE A 91 5.76 -4.25 9.80
C ILE A 91 6.65 -3.77 10.94
N ILE A 92 7.08 -4.69 11.78
CA ILE A 92 7.87 -4.40 12.97
C ILE A 92 9.21 -5.10 12.83
N GLU A 93 10.28 -4.32 12.75
CA GLU A 93 11.65 -4.82 12.78
C GLU A 93 12.21 -4.66 14.21
N GLY A 94 12.68 -5.75 14.81
CA GLY A 94 13.35 -5.73 16.12
C GLY A 94 12.50 -5.20 17.25
N ASP A 95 13.01 -4.20 17.96
CA ASP A 95 12.32 -3.59 19.11
C ASP A 95 11.14 -2.68 18.71
N GLY A 96 11.04 -2.29 17.43
CA GLY A 96 10.02 -1.38 16.89
C GLY A 96 10.00 0.02 17.52
N LYS A 97 11.05 0.41 18.28
CA LYS A 97 11.14 1.71 18.99
C LYS A 97 11.95 2.75 18.22
N GLY A 98 12.44 2.41 17.04
CA GLY A 98 13.17 3.30 16.17
C GLY A 98 12.26 4.23 15.38
N THR A 99 12.62 4.44 14.11
CA THR A 99 11.87 5.32 13.22
C THR A 99 10.63 4.62 12.71
N THR A 100 9.53 5.36 12.57
CA THR A 100 8.33 4.88 11.86
C THR A 100 8.26 5.49 10.47
N ILE A 101 8.02 4.66 9.44
CA ILE A 101 7.75 5.12 8.08
C ILE A 101 6.36 4.66 7.66
N THR A 102 5.54 5.61 7.21
CA THR A 102 4.25 5.31 6.60
C THR A 102 4.33 5.47 5.08
N GLY A 103 3.49 4.73 4.37
CA GLY A 103 3.38 4.86 2.93
C GLY A 103 2.21 4.09 2.35
N GLU A 104 2.14 4.10 1.03
CA GLU A 104 1.15 3.37 0.26
C GLU A 104 1.86 2.34 -0.62
N LEU A 105 1.39 1.10 -0.59
CA LEU A 105 1.85 0.04 -1.47
C LEU A 105 1.14 0.19 -2.82
N VAL A 106 1.92 0.48 -3.86
CA VAL A 106 1.40 0.70 -5.21
C VAL A 106 1.65 -0.55 -6.04
N ALA A 107 0.59 -1.15 -6.58
CA ALA A 107 0.71 -2.27 -7.50
C ALA A 107 1.30 -1.72 -8.80
N GLN A 108 2.53 -2.13 -9.13
CA GLN A 108 3.26 -1.56 -10.25
C GLN A 108 2.74 -2.11 -11.58
N SER A 109 1.68 -1.51 -12.13
CA SER A 109 1.38 -1.67 -13.56
C SER A 109 2.35 -0.81 -14.37
N VAL A 110 3.54 -1.34 -14.63
CA VAL A 110 4.52 -0.86 -15.62
C VAL A 110 5.01 0.59 -15.42
N CYS A 111 6.30 0.74 -15.10
CA CYS A 111 7.08 1.99 -15.01
C CYS A 111 7.14 2.63 -13.61
N MET A 112 8.15 2.22 -12.83
CA MET A 112 8.60 2.96 -11.66
C MET A 112 9.29 4.26 -12.08
N PRO A 113 8.90 5.44 -11.55
CA PRO A 113 9.83 6.56 -11.49
C PRO A 113 10.92 6.19 -10.47
N LYS A 114 12.16 6.10 -10.96
CA LYS A 114 13.36 5.84 -10.14
C LYS A 114 13.42 6.86 -9.01
N VAL A 115 13.23 6.40 -7.77
CA VAL A 115 13.34 7.24 -6.57
C VAL A 115 14.77 7.75 -6.49
N GLN A 116 14.96 9.05 -6.67
CA GLN A 116 16.27 9.66 -6.52
C GLN A 116 16.67 9.59 -5.04
N PRO A 117 17.87 9.08 -4.71
CA PRO A 117 18.37 9.14 -3.35
C PRO A 117 18.40 10.60 -2.91
N ARG A 118 17.93 10.86 -1.69
CA ARG A 118 17.71 12.20 -1.13
C ARG A 118 18.97 13.04 -0.95
N SER A 119 20.14 12.58 -1.41
CA SER A 119 21.40 13.25 -1.16
C SER A 119 22.45 12.93 -2.22
N PHE A 120 22.34 13.59 -3.38
CA PHE A 120 23.44 13.72 -4.34
C PHE A 120 24.68 14.41 -3.72
N LEU A 121 24.48 15.16 -2.62
CA LEU A 121 25.56 15.84 -1.90
C LEU A 121 26.39 14.92 -1.00
N GLN A 122 25.91 13.71 -0.69
CA GLN A 122 26.64 12.78 0.17
C GLN A 122 27.72 12.00 -0.58
N GLU A 123 27.65 11.96 -1.92
CA GLU A 123 28.71 11.39 -2.79
C GLU A 123 29.87 12.36 -3.08
N LEU A 124 29.67 13.67 -2.90
CA LEU A 124 30.70 14.69 -3.20
C LEU A 124 31.70 14.92 -2.06
N PHE A 125 31.43 14.36 -0.88
CA PHE A 125 32.25 14.52 0.33
C PHE A 125 32.82 13.20 0.87
N HIS A 126 32.94 12.16 0.03
CA HIS A 126 33.70 10.95 0.36
C HIS A 126 34.83 10.72 -0.65
#